data_AF-A0A9D8GQX2-F1
#
_entry.id   AF-A0A9D8GQX2-F1
#
_cell.length_a   1.000
_cell.length_b   1.000
_cell.length_c   1.000
_cell.angle_alpha   90.00
_cell.angle_beta   90.00
_cell.angle_gamma   90.00
#
_symmetry.space_group_name_H-M   'P 1'
#
loop_
_entity.id
_entity.type
_entity.pdbx_description
1 polymer ?
#
loop_
_entity_poly.entity_id
_entity_poly.type
_entity_poly.pdbx_seq_one_letter_code
_entity_poly.pdbx_strand_id
1 'polypeptide(L)'
;MSDDIALSEAETTAGIVRCDACPVLCRIRPGRAGACDRYANEDGRLVRVDPLVLLAKPDLARVAFVEGSDAWRGELGKGEGAFVTGIGATTTYPDYKPAPFIVSSKHEGVDMVTVVTEGIFSYCGVKVKIDTDRWLGPEQAAVRVGGEAI
;
A
#
# COMPACT_ATOMS: atom_id res chain seq x y z
N MET A 1 15.71 -24.65 -4.27
CA MET A 1 15.31 -23.40 -3.60
C MET A 1 14.85 -23.81 -2.21
N SER A 2 15.53 -23.32 -1.18
CA SER A 2 15.75 -23.98 0.11
C SER A 2 14.49 -24.22 0.95
N ASP A 3 14.49 -25.33 1.69
CA ASP A 3 13.55 -25.72 2.74
C ASP A 3 13.54 -24.76 3.96
N ASP A 4 14.34 -23.69 3.95
CA ASP A 4 14.54 -22.72 5.06
C ASP A 4 13.39 -21.72 5.29
N ILE A 5 12.28 -21.90 4.61
CA ILE A 5 11.11 -20.99 4.63
C ILE A 5 10.09 -21.44 5.70
N ALA A 6 10.08 -22.71 6.09
CA ALA A 6 9.12 -23.23 7.08
C ALA A 6 9.54 -22.91 8.52
N LEU A 7 8.55 -22.84 9.42
CA LEU A 7 8.80 -22.83 10.86
C LEU A 7 9.21 -24.24 11.30
N SER A 8 10.17 -24.32 12.22
CA SER A 8 10.48 -25.57 12.92
C SER A 8 9.32 -25.99 13.85
N GLU A 9 9.32 -27.26 14.25
CA GLU A 9 8.36 -27.79 15.21
C GLU A 9 8.44 -27.06 16.56
N ALA A 10 9.66 -26.71 17.00
CA ALA A 10 9.89 -25.94 18.22
C ALA A 10 9.29 -24.53 18.12
N GLU A 11 9.44 -23.86 16.98
CA GLU A 11 8.86 -22.52 16.75
C GLU A 11 7.33 -22.57 16.70
N THR A 12 6.78 -23.59 16.04
CA THR A 12 5.32 -23.81 15.96
C THR A 12 4.75 -24.07 17.35
N THR A 13 5.41 -24.91 18.14
CA THR A 13 5.02 -25.21 19.53
C THR A 13 5.12 -23.97 20.43
N ALA A 14 6.09 -23.09 20.18
CA ALA A 14 6.23 -21.81 20.87
C ALA A 14 5.21 -20.75 20.40
N GLY A 15 4.29 -21.09 19.49
CA GLY A 15 3.27 -20.20 18.96
C GLY A 15 3.84 -19.10 18.06
N ILE A 16 5.04 -19.26 17.51
CA ILE A 16 5.63 -18.28 16.59
C ILE A 16 4.85 -18.29 15.27
N VAL A 17 4.57 -17.09 14.76
CA VAL A 17 3.99 -16.89 13.44
C VAL A 17 5.05 -16.35 12.51
N ARG A 18 5.12 -16.89 11.29
CA ARG A 18 5.93 -16.29 10.23
C ARG A 18 5.07 -15.32 9.43
N CYS A 19 5.47 -14.06 9.43
CA CYS A 19 4.84 -13.03 8.60
C CYS A 19 5.25 -13.24 7.14
N ASP A 20 4.28 -13.41 6.25
CA ASP A 20 4.46 -13.50 4.80
C ASP A 20 4.05 -12.20 4.09
N ALA A 21 3.74 -11.14 4.87
CA ALA A 21 3.30 -9.87 4.34
C ALA A 21 4.44 -9.06 3.67
N CYS A 22 5.70 -9.49 3.82
CA CYS A 22 6.84 -8.78 3.25
C CYS A 22 8.07 -9.68 3.06
N PRO A 23 9.05 -9.24 2.24
CA PRO A 23 10.29 -10.00 2.01
C PRO A 23 11.17 -10.21 3.24
N VAL A 24 10.94 -9.47 4.35
CA VAL A 24 11.71 -9.66 5.60
C VAL A 24 11.32 -10.97 6.29
N LEU A 25 10.10 -11.46 6.07
CA LEU A 25 9.66 -12.78 6.54
C LEU A 25 9.84 -13.00 8.06
N CYS A 26 9.43 -11.99 8.85
CA CYS A 26 9.65 -11.96 10.30
C CYS A 26 9.05 -13.19 11.01
N ARG A 27 9.78 -13.72 12.01
CA ARG A 27 9.27 -14.69 12.98
C ARG A 27 8.78 -13.93 14.22
N ILE A 28 7.48 -13.88 14.42
CA ILE A 28 6.82 -13.05 15.42
C ILE A 28 6.34 -13.93 16.58
N ARG A 29 6.85 -13.69 17.79
CA ARG A 29 6.44 -14.39 19.01
C ARG A 29 5.02 -13.99 19.42
N PRO A 30 4.27 -14.84 20.16
CA PRO A 30 2.94 -14.50 20.67
C PRO A 30 2.93 -13.15 21.40
N GLY A 31 1.93 -12.31 21.09
CA GLY A 31 1.72 -10.99 21.72
C GLY A 31 2.75 -9.93 21.32
N ARG A 32 3.51 -10.14 20.23
CA ARG A 32 4.51 -9.18 19.74
C ARG A 32 4.18 -8.70 18.33
N ALA A 33 4.64 -7.49 18.02
CA ALA A 33 4.67 -6.97 16.66
C ALA A 33 5.91 -7.49 15.90
N GLY A 34 5.79 -7.60 14.58
CA GLY A 34 6.90 -7.85 13.67
C GLY A 34 7.74 -6.60 13.43
N ALA A 35 8.85 -6.73 12.70
CA ALA A 35 9.85 -5.65 12.57
C ALA A 35 9.35 -4.33 11.96
N CYS A 36 8.21 -4.36 11.25
CA CYS A 36 7.62 -3.15 10.68
C CYS A 36 6.52 -2.54 11.56
N ASP A 37 6.24 -3.11 12.73
CA ASP A 37 5.16 -2.75 13.66
C ASP A 37 3.73 -2.77 13.10
N ARG A 38 3.54 -3.10 11.82
CA ARG A 38 2.23 -3.15 11.15
C ARG A 38 1.49 -4.49 11.31
N TYR A 39 2.21 -5.56 11.61
CA TYR A 39 1.65 -6.89 11.81
C TYR A 39 2.08 -7.44 13.16
N ALA A 40 1.17 -8.09 13.86
CA ALA A 40 1.40 -8.73 15.15
C ALA A 40 0.96 -10.19 15.13
N ASN A 41 1.47 -10.95 16.08
CA ASN A 41 1.00 -12.29 16.37
C ASN A 41 0.00 -12.21 17.53
N GLU A 42 -1.29 -12.30 17.20
CA GLU A 42 -2.38 -12.37 18.17
C GLU A 42 -2.95 -13.79 18.14
N ASP A 43 -2.83 -14.50 19.26
CA ASP A 43 -3.30 -15.88 19.42
C ASP A 43 -2.85 -16.84 18.31
N GLY A 44 -1.59 -16.74 17.88
CA GLY A 44 -1.02 -17.58 16.82
C GLY A 44 -1.47 -17.20 15.42
N ARG A 45 -2.12 -16.03 15.25
CA ARG A 45 -2.57 -15.51 13.96
C ARG A 45 -1.80 -14.24 13.61
N LEU A 46 -1.44 -14.10 12.34
CA LEU A 46 -0.91 -12.85 11.82
C LEU A 46 -2.06 -11.85 11.68
N VAL A 47 -2.06 -10.83 12.53
CA VAL A 47 -3.07 -9.75 12.53
C VAL A 47 -2.40 -8.45 12.12
N ARG A 48 -3.06 -7.68 11.26
CA ARG A 48 -2.61 -6.34 10.93
C ARG A 48 -3.11 -5.36 12.00
N VAL A 49 -2.22 -4.56 12.55
CA VAL A 49 -2.51 -3.61 13.63
C VAL A 49 -2.43 -2.14 13.21
N ASP A 50 -1.83 -1.85 12.05
CA ASP A 50 -1.71 -0.50 11.51
C ASP A 50 -2.78 -0.22 10.43
N PRO A 51 -3.63 0.81 10.62
CA PRO A 51 -4.68 1.17 9.68
C PRO A 51 -4.19 1.79 8.36
N LEU A 52 -5.06 1.80 7.34
CA LEU A 52 -4.89 2.65 6.15
C LEU A 52 -4.81 4.12 6.57
N VAL A 53 -3.79 4.84 6.10
CA VAL A 53 -3.64 6.28 6.35
C VAL A 53 -4.15 7.07 5.15
N LEU A 54 -5.28 7.75 5.34
CA LEU A 54 -5.81 8.73 4.38
C LEU A 54 -5.32 10.12 4.76
N LEU A 55 -4.61 10.80 3.86
CA LEU A 55 -4.31 12.23 4.03
C LEU A 55 -5.52 13.05 3.60
N ALA A 56 -6.39 13.36 4.57
CA ALA A 56 -7.42 14.37 4.39
C ALA A 56 -6.87 15.76 4.72
N LYS A 57 -7.21 16.76 3.90
CA LYS A 57 -7.08 18.17 4.31
C LYS A 57 -7.89 18.39 5.62
N PRO A 58 -7.49 19.33 6.49
CA PRO A 58 -8.00 19.46 7.87
C PRO A 58 -9.52 19.64 8.03
N ASP A 59 -10.27 19.84 6.94
CA ASP A 59 -11.67 20.25 6.97
C ASP A 59 -12.66 19.11 6.61
N LEU A 60 -12.19 17.87 6.42
CA LEU A 60 -13.03 16.74 5.98
C LEU A 60 -13.10 15.58 6.99
N ALA A 61 -14.27 14.94 7.00
CA ALA A 61 -14.67 13.91 7.96
C ALA A 61 -13.71 12.71 8.01
N ARG A 62 -13.38 12.30 9.23
CA ARG A 62 -12.53 11.14 9.53
C ARG A 62 -13.32 9.85 9.30
N VAL A 63 -12.71 8.85 8.67
CA VAL A 63 -13.23 7.48 8.69
C VAL A 63 -12.68 6.82 9.95
N ALA A 64 -13.52 6.63 10.96
CA ALA A 64 -13.24 5.66 12.01
C ALA A 64 -13.31 4.26 11.38
N PHE A 65 -12.48 3.33 11.83
CA PHE A 65 -12.70 1.91 11.55
C PHE A 65 -14.00 1.52 12.26
N VAL A 66 -15.11 1.54 11.53
CA VAL A 66 -16.43 1.15 12.04
C VAL A 66 -16.54 -0.36 11.89
N GLU A 67 -16.85 -1.07 12.98
CA GLU A 67 -17.40 -2.42 12.94
C GLU A 67 -18.53 -2.46 11.92
N GLY A 68 -18.41 -3.34 10.91
CA GLY A 68 -19.16 -3.29 9.66
C GLY A 68 -20.63 -2.89 9.82
N SER A 69 -21.00 -1.71 9.31
CA SER A 69 -22.38 -1.33 9.07
C SER A 69 -22.74 -1.61 7.61
N ASP A 70 -23.86 -2.28 7.36
CA ASP A 70 -24.39 -2.63 6.02
C ASP A 70 -24.70 -1.42 5.10
N ALA A 71 -24.56 -0.20 5.60
CA ALA A 71 -24.86 1.03 4.88
C ALA A 71 -23.67 1.62 4.09
N TRP A 72 -22.45 1.16 4.32
CA TRP A 72 -21.27 1.70 3.62
C TRP A 72 -21.04 1.00 2.28
N ARG A 73 -21.09 1.76 1.18
CA ARG A 73 -20.97 1.27 -0.20
C ARG A 73 -19.57 1.41 -0.82
N GLY A 74 -18.53 1.65 -0.01
CA GLY A 74 -17.15 1.74 -0.52
C GLY A 74 -16.76 3.10 -1.12
N GLU A 75 -17.49 4.17 -0.83
CA GLU A 75 -17.19 5.51 -1.35
C GLU A 75 -16.02 6.15 -0.58
N LEU A 76 -14.88 6.32 -1.25
CA LEU A 76 -13.72 7.11 -0.77
C LEU A 76 -13.71 8.48 -1.47
N GLY A 77 -13.47 9.57 -0.73
CA GLY A 77 -13.10 10.86 -1.34
C GLY A 77 -14.24 11.69 -1.95
N LYS A 78 -15.38 11.85 -1.27
CA LYS A 78 -16.31 12.95 -1.62
C LYS A 78 -15.72 14.30 -1.20
N GLY A 79 -14.88 14.87 -2.06
CA GLY A 79 -14.37 16.24 -1.95
C GLY A 79 -13.27 16.53 -2.97
N GLU A 80 -13.27 17.72 -3.55
CA GLU A 80 -12.14 18.21 -4.36
C GLU A 80 -10.86 18.21 -3.51
N GLY A 81 -9.85 17.42 -3.92
CA GLY A 81 -8.52 17.42 -3.30
C GLY A 81 -8.25 16.34 -2.25
N ALA A 82 -9.08 15.29 -2.14
CA ALA A 82 -8.70 14.07 -1.41
C ALA A 82 -7.60 13.31 -2.16
N PHE A 83 -6.46 13.02 -1.50
CA PHE A 83 -5.34 12.27 -2.08
C PHE A 83 -5.13 10.97 -1.30
N VAL A 84 -5.19 9.84 -2.00
CA VAL A 84 -5.00 8.52 -1.39
C VAL A 84 -3.50 8.22 -1.34
N THR A 85 -2.98 7.94 -0.15
CA THR A 85 -1.57 7.56 0.00
C THR A 85 -1.38 6.05 -0.08
N GLY A 86 -0.18 5.62 -0.49
CA GLY A 86 0.30 4.24 -0.40
C GLY A 86 0.42 3.67 1.01
N ILE A 87 0.40 4.53 2.04
CA ILE A 87 0.69 4.16 3.41
C ILE A 87 -0.52 3.44 3.99
N GLY A 88 -0.29 2.24 4.51
CA GLY A 88 -1.38 1.43 5.03
C GLY A 88 -2.24 0.75 3.96
N ALA A 89 -1.84 0.79 2.68
CA ALA A 89 -2.56 0.17 1.59
C ALA A 89 -2.42 -1.36 1.53
N THR A 90 -1.55 -1.98 2.33
CA THR A 90 -1.50 -3.44 2.53
C THR A 90 -1.25 -4.27 1.28
N THR A 91 0.01 -4.53 0.95
CA THR A 91 0.41 -5.42 -0.17
C THR A 91 1.80 -5.99 0.08
N THR A 92 2.10 -7.13 -0.55
CA THR A 92 3.36 -7.87 -0.40
C THR A 92 4.29 -7.64 -1.59
N TYR A 93 5.09 -6.56 -1.66
CA TYR A 93 6.04 -6.41 -2.79
C TYR A 93 7.12 -7.51 -2.82
N PRO A 94 7.46 -8.11 -3.98
CA PRO A 94 6.81 -7.98 -5.28
C PRO A 94 5.46 -8.71 -5.28
N ASP A 95 4.35 -7.95 -5.39
CA ASP A 95 3.02 -8.47 -5.08
C ASP A 95 2.34 -9.01 -6.32
N TYR A 96 1.83 -10.23 -6.19
CA TYR A 96 0.92 -10.86 -7.15
C TYR A 96 -0.56 -10.57 -6.82
N LYS A 97 -0.84 -10.04 -5.63
CA LYS A 97 -2.18 -9.59 -5.22
C LYS A 97 -2.44 -8.21 -5.84
N PRO A 98 -3.60 -8.00 -6.47
CA PRO A 98 -4.00 -6.69 -6.97
C PRO A 98 -3.97 -5.63 -5.87
N ALA A 99 -3.68 -4.38 -6.27
CA ALA A 99 -3.82 -3.23 -5.40
C ALA A 99 -5.22 -3.20 -4.76
N PRO A 100 -5.32 -3.17 -3.42
CA PRO A 100 -6.62 -3.25 -2.74
C PRO A 100 -7.41 -1.95 -2.84
N PHE A 101 -6.76 -0.84 -3.22
CA PHE A 101 -7.42 0.44 -3.44
C PHE A 101 -7.17 0.93 -4.87
N ILE A 102 -8.26 1.03 -5.61
CA ILE A 102 -8.32 1.63 -6.94
C ILE A 102 -9.37 2.74 -6.85
N VAL A 103 -8.92 3.99 -6.95
CA VAL A 103 -9.78 5.15 -6.77
C VAL A 103 -9.76 5.99 -8.04
N SER A 104 -10.93 6.29 -8.57
CA SER A 104 -11.10 7.24 -9.67
C SER A 104 -11.46 8.62 -9.12
N SER A 105 -10.93 9.65 -9.77
CA SER A 105 -11.23 11.04 -9.50
C SER A 105 -11.10 11.86 -10.78
N LYS A 106 -11.45 13.13 -10.73
CA LYS A 106 -11.25 14.08 -11.82
C LYS A 106 -10.42 15.25 -11.32
N HIS A 107 -9.36 15.60 -12.05
CA HIS A 107 -8.47 16.71 -11.70
C HIS A 107 -8.34 17.63 -12.92
N GLU A 108 -8.79 18.88 -12.79
CA GLU A 108 -8.72 19.89 -13.86
C GLU A 108 -9.25 19.41 -15.22
N GLY A 109 -10.34 18.63 -15.21
CA GLY A 109 -10.94 18.08 -16.41
C GLY A 109 -10.35 16.74 -16.90
N VAL A 110 -9.24 16.28 -16.30
CA VAL A 110 -8.57 15.01 -16.60
C VAL A 110 -9.08 13.90 -15.68
N ASP A 111 -9.43 12.76 -16.26
CA ASP A 111 -9.77 11.57 -15.49
C ASP A 111 -8.50 10.96 -14.88
N MET A 112 -8.49 10.80 -13.56
CA MET A 112 -7.35 10.28 -12.80
C MET A 112 -7.73 8.98 -12.10
N VAL A 113 -6.98 7.91 -12.38
CA VAL A 113 -7.11 6.63 -11.69
C VAL A 113 -5.87 6.42 -10.83
N THR A 114 -6.07 6.31 -9.52
CA THR A 114 -5.01 6.06 -8.54
C THR A 114 -5.10 4.61 -8.09
N VAL A 115 -4.03 3.85 -8.33
CA VAL A 115 -3.90 2.45 -7.93
C VAL A 115 -2.83 2.37 -6.84
N VAL A 116 -3.23 1.88 -5.66
CA VAL A 116 -2.43 2.07 -4.45
C VAL A 116 -2.00 0.73 -3.86
N THR A 117 -0.69 0.60 -3.69
CA THR A 117 0.00 -0.58 -3.15
C THR A 117 1.03 -0.07 -2.15
N GLU A 118 1.06 -0.65 -0.97
CA GLU A 118 2.01 -0.30 0.07
C GLU A 118 3.35 -1.00 -0.19
N GLY A 119 4.36 -0.21 -0.56
CA GLY A 119 5.74 -0.66 -0.65
C GLY A 119 6.42 -0.64 0.71
N ILE A 120 7.11 -1.72 1.08
CA ILE A 120 7.80 -1.86 2.38
C ILE A 120 9.23 -1.30 2.31
N PHE A 121 9.74 -1.17 1.09
CA PHE A 121 10.97 -0.47 0.80
C PHE A 121 10.64 0.90 0.22
N SER A 122 11.24 1.93 0.80
CA SER A 122 11.14 3.30 0.31
C SER A 122 11.89 3.42 -1.02
N TYR A 123 11.19 3.22 -2.13
CA TYR A 123 11.67 3.68 -3.43
C TYR A 123 11.12 5.09 -3.67
N CYS A 124 12.00 6.09 -3.68
CA CYS A 124 11.65 7.43 -4.14
C CYS A 124 11.89 7.48 -5.65
N GLY A 125 10.87 7.17 -6.44
CA GLY A 125 10.97 7.23 -7.89
C GLY A 125 9.59 7.37 -8.52
N VAL A 126 9.50 8.18 -9.58
CA VAL A 126 8.30 8.31 -10.40
C VAL A 126 8.58 7.67 -11.75
N LYS A 127 7.66 6.85 -12.25
CA LYS A 127 7.68 6.36 -13.62
C LYS A 127 6.52 7.00 -14.37
N VAL A 128 6.84 7.80 -15.38
CA VAL A 128 5.85 8.43 -16.25
C VAL A 128 5.69 7.60 -17.51
N LYS A 129 4.47 7.13 -17.80
CA LYS A 129 4.11 6.51 -19.07
C LYS A 129 3.22 7.47 -19.84
N ILE A 130 3.68 7.94 -20.99
CA ILE A 130 2.92 8.81 -21.88
C ILE A 130 2.47 7.96 -23.07
N ASP A 131 1.16 7.80 -23.23
CA ASP A 131 0.56 7.12 -24.37
C ASP A 131 -0.14 8.18 -25.22
N THR A 132 0.43 8.48 -26.39
CA THR A 132 -0.07 9.53 -27.27
C THR A 132 0.29 9.22 -28.72
N ASP A 133 -0.57 9.67 -29.62
CA ASP A 133 -0.37 9.69 -31.06
C ASP A 133 0.46 10.90 -31.54
N ARG A 134 0.78 11.84 -30.64
CA ARG A 134 1.53 13.06 -30.96
C ARG A 134 3.03 12.83 -30.88
N TRP A 135 3.77 13.53 -31.74
CA TRP A 135 5.23 13.56 -31.66
C TRP A 135 5.68 14.32 -30.40
N LEU A 136 6.42 13.65 -29.52
CA LEU A 136 6.88 14.20 -28.24
C LEU A 136 8.31 14.75 -28.28
N GLY A 137 9.08 14.39 -29.31
CA GLY A 137 10.49 14.70 -29.38
C GLY A 137 11.31 13.56 -29.99
N PRO A 138 12.62 13.77 -30.16
CA PRO A 138 13.54 12.69 -30.51
C PRO A 138 13.65 11.67 -29.36
N GLU A 139 14.07 10.45 -29.69
CA GLU A 139 14.32 9.39 -28.71
C GLU A 139 15.33 9.85 -27.65
N GLN A 140 15.13 9.45 -26.40
CA GLN A 140 15.94 9.84 -25.23
C GLN A 140 15.93 11.34 -24.89
N ALA A 141 15.06 12.15 -25.51
CA ALA A 141 14.86 13.53 -25.08
C ALA A 141 14.46 13.56 -23.60
N ALA A 142 15.17 14.37 -22.81
CA ALA A 142 14.85 14.56 -21.40
C ALA A 142 13.47 15.20 -21.25
N VAL A 143 12.60 14.56 -20.47
CA VAL A 143 11.32 15.16 -20.05
C VAL A 143 11.62 16.21 -18.99
N ARG A 144 11.01 17.39 -19.10
CA ARG A 144 11.29 18.52 -18.19
C ARG A 144 10.03 19.15 -17.61
N VAL A 145 10.11 19.62 -16.38
CA VAL A 145 9.10 20.45 -15.71
C VAL A 145 9.78 21.72 -15.20
N GLY A 146 9.29 22.90 -15.60
CA GLY A 146 9.92 24.18 -15.24
C GLY A 146 11.38 24.33 -15.72
N GLY A 147 11.81 23.53 -16.70
CA GLY A 147 13.19 23.48 -17.19
C GLY A 147 14.07 22.43 -16.53
N GLU A 148 13.66 21.84 -15.41
CA GLU A 148 14.39 20.75 -14.74
C GLU A 148 14.01 19.39 -15.32
N ALA A 149 14.96 18.47 -15.44
CA ALA A 149 14.69 17.12 -15.93
C ALA A 149 14.02 16.27 -14.84
N ILE A 150 13.05 15.44 -15.24
CA ILE A 150 12.34 14.48 -14.37
C ILE A 150 12.69 13.03 -14.70
#